data_AF-A0A662Q395-F1
#
_entry.id   AF-A0A662Q395-F1
#
_cell.length_a   1.000
_cell.length_b   1.000
_cell.length_c   1.000
_cell.angle_alpha   90.00
_cell.angle_beta   90.00
_cell.angle_gamma   90.00
#
_symmetry.space_group_name_H-M   'P 1'
#
loop_
_entity.id
_entity.type
_entity.pdbx_description
1 polymer ?
#
loop_
_entity_poly.entity_id
_entity_poly.type
_entity_poly.pdbx_seq_one_letter_code
_entity_poly.pdbx_strand_id
1 'polypeptide(L)' 'MAEKGPICKDKELGEALKESAFALLDSLEKQLKEQGKRGLPVEEGLKGVRKAKRYLKKLLS' A
#
# COMPACT_ATOMS: atom_id res chain seq x y z
N MET A 1 16.00 -17.06 -12.77
CA MET A 1 14.84 -16.32 -13.32
C MET A 1 13.94 -15.96 -12.15
N ALA A 2 13.72 -14.67 -11.85
CA ALA A 2 12.78 -14.31 -10.79
C ALA A 2 11.37 -14.71 -11.23
N GLU A 3 10.68 -15.55 -10.46
CA GLU A 3 9.30 -15.96 -10.72
C GLU A 3 8.44 -14.70 -10.94
N LYS A 4 7.79 -14.59 -12.11
CA LYS A 4 6.90 -13.47 -12.48
C LYS A 4 5.50 -13.65 -11.84
N GLY A 5 5.45 -13.92 -10.54
CA GLY A 5 4.21 -14.11 -9.79
C GLY A 5 4.19 -13.32 -8.49
N PRO A 6 3.01 -13.15 -7.87
CA PRO A 6 2.91 -12.55 -6.54
C PRO A 6 3.78 -13.31 -5.54
N ILE A 7 4.41 -12.58 -4.61
CA ILE A 7 5.22 -13.21 -3.55
C ILE A 7 4.33 -14.11 -2.68
N CYS A 8 3.07 -13.72 -2.45
CA CYS A 8 2.06 -14.56 -1.84
C CYS A 8 1.68 -15.67 -2.83
N LYS A 9 2.04 -16.93 -2.48
CA LYS A 9 1.73 -18.11 -3.30
C LYS A 9 0.33 -18.66 -3.05
N ASP A 10 -0.31 -18.26 -1.95
CA ASP A 10 -1.69 -18.58 -1.62
C ASP A 10 -2.63 -17.58 -2.30
N LYS A 11 -3.43 -18.07 -3.26
CA LYS A 11 -4.33 -17.22 -4.03
C LYS A 11 -5.53 -16.74 -3.21
N GLU A 12 -6.13 -17.60 -2.40
CA GLU A 12 -7.33 -17.25 -1.63
C GLU A 12 -6.99 -16.22 -0.56
N LEU A 13 -5.88 -16.42 0.15
CA LEU A 13 -5.36 -15.44 1.10
C LEU A 13 -4.97 -14.13 0.39
N GLY A 14 -4.31 -14.23 -0.76
CA GLY A 14 -3.89 -13.09 -1.55
C GLY A 14 -5.06 -12.20 -1.98
N GLU A 15 -6.14 -12.81 -2.47
CA GLU A 15 -7.37 -12.11 -2.86
C GLU A 15 -8.11 -11.52 -1.65
N ALA A 16 -8.25 -12.28 -0.56
CA ALA A 16 -8.91 -11.82 0.67
C ALA A 16 -8.23 -10.59 1.30
N LEU A 17 -6.89 -10.52 1.24
CA LEU A 17 -6.12 -9.41 1.80
C LEU A 17 -6.01 -8.21 0.87
N LYS A 18 -6.26 -8.37 -0.44
CA LYS A 18 -5.99 -7.33 -1.44
C LYS A 18 -6.80 -6.07 -1.18
N GLU A 19 -8.12 -6.20 -1.09
CA GLU A 19 -9.00 -5.04 -0.93
C GLU A 19 -8.73 -4.30 0.38
N SER A 20 -8.68 -5.03 1.50
CA SER A 20 -8.47 -4.45 2.83
C SER A 20 -7.10 -3.77 2.97
N ALA A 21 -6.03 -4.38 2.45
CA ALA A 21 -4.68 -3.82 2.54
C ALA A 21 -4.52 -2.56 1.67
N PHE A 22 -5.08 -2.53 0.46
CA PHE A 22 -5.06 -1.33 -0.38
C PHE A 22 -5.94 -0.21 0.19
N ALA A 23 -7.14 -0.54 0.70
CA ALA A 23 -8.04 0.42 1.33
C ALA A 23 -7.42 1.09 2.56
N LEU A 24 -6.69 0.34 3.39
CA LEU A 24 -5.95 0.89 4.53
C LEU A 24 -4.92 1.94 4.08
N LEU A 25 -4.12 1.61 3.05
CA LEU A 25 -3.11 2.54 2.53
C LEU A 25 -3.72 3.76 1.84
N ASP A 26 -4.87 3.62 1.18
CA ASP A 26 -5.60 4.74 0.60
C ASP A 26 -6.14 5.68 1.69
N SER A 27 -6.68 5.12 2.77
CA SER A 27 -7.14 5.88 3.93
C SER A 27 -5.98 6.65 4.60
N LEU A 28 -4.84 5.99 4.80
CA LEU A 28 -3.63 6.63 5.32
C LEU A 28 -3.12 7.75 4.41
N GLU A 29 -3.13 7.54 3.08
CA GLU A 29 -2.75 8.59 2.13
C GLU A 29 -3.68 9.80 2.22
N LYS A 30 -5.00 9.57 2.35
CA LYS A 30 -5.99 10.63 2.50
C LYS A 30 -5.75 11.43 3.78
N GLN A 31 -5.55 10.77 4.92
CA GLN A 31 -5.26 11.43 6.19
C GLN A 31 -3.99 12.27 6.13
N LEU A 32 -2.90 11.74 5.54
CA LEU A 32 -1.66 12.49 5.35
C LEU A 32 -1.86 13.71 4.45
N LYS A 33 -2.64 13.60 3.37
CA LYS A 33 -2.97 14.75 2.53
C LYS A 33 -3.76 15.82 3.28
N GLU A 34 -4.70 15.43 4.13
CA GLU A 34 -5.46 16.35 4.98
C GLU A 34 -4.57 17.04 6.02
N GLN A 35 -3.62 16.32 6.62
CA GLN A 35 -2.61 16.88 7.51
C GLN A 35 -1.69 17.86 6.78
N GLY A 36 -1.28 17.54 5.55
CA GLY A 36 -0.45 18.43 4.72
C GLY A 36 -1.14 19.76 4.40
N LYS A 37 -2.46 19.76 4.18
CA LYS A 37 -3.25 21.00 4.04
C LYS A 37 -3.22 21.90 5.27
N ARG A 38 -2.92 21.34 6.45
CA ARG A 38 -2.77 22.06 7.72
C ARG A 38 -1.32 22.50 7.99
N GLY A 39 -0.41 22.33 7.02
CA GLY A 39 1.00 22.68 7.15
C GLY A 39 1.83 21.68 7.95
N LEU A 40 1.33 20.47 8.20
CA LEU A 40 2.09 19.43 8.89
C LEU A 40 3.10 18.75 7.94
N PRO A 41 4.26 18.32 8.44
CA PRO A 41 5.26 17.62 7.64
C PRO A 41 4.78 16.19 7.31
N VAL A 42 4.37 15.96 6.06
CA VAL A 42 3.75 14.69 5.63
C VAL A 42 4.51 13.99 4.49
N GLU A 43 5.60 14.57 4.02
CA GLU A 43 6.32 14.13 2.81
C GLU A 43 6.91 12.74 2.98
N GLU A 44 7.59 12.47 4.10
CA GLU A 44 8.13 11.14 4.41
C GLU A 44 7.02 10.10 4.58
N GLY A 45 5.92 10.48 5.24
CA GLY A 45 4.74 9.62 5.40
C GLY A 45 4.15 9.21 4.05
N LEU A 46 3.93 10.17 3.14
CA LEU A 46 3.41 9.91 1.80
C LEU A 46 4.37 9.05 0.97
N LYS A 47 5.68 9.26 1.11
CA LYS A 47 6.72 8.41 0.49
C LYS A 47 6.64 6.98 1.02
N GLY A 48 6.46 6.81 2.33
CA GLY A 48 6.24 5.53 2.99
C GLY A 48 5.01 4.80 2.46
N VAL A 49 3.86 5.47 2.40
CA VAL A 49 2.61 4.90 1.87
C VAL A 49 2.77 4.46 0.42
N ARG A 50 3.41 5.27 -0.43
CA ARG A 50 3.70 4.88 -1.83
C ARG A 50 4.61 3.66 -1.93
N LYS A 51 5.62 3.55 -1.06
CA LYS A 51 6.50 2.37 -1.01
C LYS A 51 5.73 1.12 -0.56
N ALA A 52 4.87 1.26 0.44
CA ALA A 52 4.00 0.17 0.92
C ALA A 52 3.05 -0.33 -0.17
N LYS A 53 2.39 0.57 -0.92
CA LYS A 53 1.52 0.21 -2.06
C LYS A 53 2.27 -0.59 -3.12
N ARG A 54 3.50 -0.19 -3.47
CA ARG A 54 4.34 -0.93 -4.43
C ARG A 54 4.72 -2.31 -3.91
N TYR A 55 4.99 -2.43 -2.61
CA TYR A 55 5.31 -3.71 -2.00
C TYR A 55 4.10 -4.64 -1.98
N LEU A 56 2.92 -4.16 -1.53
CA LEU A 56 1.68 -4.92 -1.56
C LEU A 56 1.30 -5.36 -2.97
N LYS A 57 1.52 -4.51 -3.97
CA LYS A 57 1.31 -4.89 -5.37
C LYS A 57 2.18 -6.07 -5.78
N LYS A 58 3.46 -6.12 -5.38
CA LYS A 58 4.33 -7.27 -5.65
C LYS A 58 3.97 -8.49 -4.80
N LEU A 59 3.42 -8.25 -3.60
CA LEU A 59 3.06 -9.32 -2.69
C LEU A 59 1.78 -10.03 -3.12
N LEU A 60 0.78 -9.28 -3.59
CA LEU A 60 -0.60 -9.72 -3.82
C LEU A 60 -1.04 -9.65 -5.29
N SER A 61 -0.19 -9.25 -6.24
CA SER A 61 -0.56 -9.13 -7.67
C SER A 61 0.56 -9.46 -8.64
#